data_AF-A0A938JVV8-F1
#
_entry.id   AF-A0A938JVV8-F1
#
_cell.length_a   1.000
_cell.length_b   1.000
_cell.length_c   1.000
_cell.angle_alpha   90.00
_cell.angle_beta   90.00
_cell.angle_gamma   90.00
#
_symmetry.space_group_name_H-M   'P 1'
#
loop_
_entity.id
_entity.type
_entity.pdbx_description
1 polymer ?
#
loop_
_entity_poly.entity_id
_entity_poly.type
_entity_poly.pdbx_seq_one_letter_code
_entity_poly.pdbx_strand_id
1 'polypeptide(L)'
;CCVTVTALDAIVVARSGYESSMNYRSVMILGKGHELAGEDVAHAIDAVIDGLIPTRSHEVRPSTAKELAATMFIEIRLDEMSMKVRTGPPDEPDEDHELPIWGGVLPVHLSFGEPIADEWANQKSMPLPASIEHLKNKGA
;
A
#
# COMPACT_ATOMS: atom_id res chain seq x y z
N CYS A 1 14.50 -7.89 -12.85
CA CYS A 1 13.22 -8.18 -12.20
C CYS A 1 12.19 -7.14 -12.65
N CYS A 2 10.91 -7.40 -12.39
CA CYS A 2 9.83 -6.45 -12.56
C CYS A 2 9.07 -6.37 -11.23
N VAL A 3 8.92 -5.16 -10.69
CA VAL A 3 8.12 -4.91 -9.48
C VAL A 3 6.85 -4.18 -9.90
N THR A 4 5.70 -4.80 -9.61
CA THR A 4 4.39 -4.23 -9.93
C THR A 4 3.67 -3.85 -8.65
N VAL A 5 3.22 -2.60 -8.56
CA VAL A 5 2.39 -2.10 -7.47
C VAL A 5 1.07 -1.63 -8.05
N THR A 6 -0.05 -2.09 -7.48
CA THR A 6 -1.39 -1.74 -7.93
C THR A 6 -2.25 -1.32 -6.75
N ALA A 7 -2.89 -0.16 -6.86
CA ALA A 7 -3.94 0.30 -5.97
C ALA A 7 -5.28 0.20 -6.69
N LEU A 8 -6.21 -0.58 -6.13
CA LEU A 8 -7.60 -0.66 -6.60
C LEU A 8 -8.42 0.44 -5.94
N ASP A 9 -9.03 1.30 -6.76
CA ASP A 9 -9.77 2.47 -6.28
C ASP A 9 -11.29 2.29 -6.41
N ALA A 10 -11.77 1.48 -7.37
CA ALA A 10 -13.19 1.16 -7.50
C ALA A 10 -13.46 -0.04 -8.42
N ILE A 11 -14.65 -0.64 -8.28
CA ILE A 11 -15.25 -1.51 -9.29
C ILE A 11 -16.15 -0.65 -10.19
N VAL A 12 -16.01 -0.81 -11.51
CA VAL A 12 -16.87 -0.14 -12.49
C VAL A 12 -17.91 -1.14 -12.96
N VAL A 13 -19.18 -0.84 -12.66
CA VAL A 13 -20.33 -1.72 -12.90
C VAL A 13 -21.09 -1.15 -14.08
N ALA A 14 -20.89 -1.76 -15.25
CA ALA A 14 -21.63 -1.42 -16.46
C ALA A 14 -22.93 -2.23 -16.53
N ARG A 15 -23.85 -1.79 -17.40
CA ARG A 15 -25.10 -2.47 -17.74
C ARG A 15 -24.84 -3.72 -18.57
N SER A 16 -23.73 -3.76 -19.31
CA SER A 16 -23.19 -4.96 -19.94
C SER A 16 -22.01 -5.55 -19.13
N GLY A 17 -21.89 -6.88 -19.14
CA GLY A 17 -20.74 -7.55 -18.50
C GLY A 17 -19.40 -7.26 -19.18
N TYR A 18 -19.43 -6.87 -20.47
CA TYR A 18 -18.23 -6.59 -21.26
C TYR A 18 -17.59 -5.24 -20.89
N GLU A 19 -18.41 -4.21 -20.68
CA GLU A 19 -17.92 -2.86 -20.34
C GLU A 19 -17.63 -2.66 -18.84
N SER A 20 -17.90 -3.69 -18.02
CA SER A 20 -17.55 -3.69 -16.61
C SER A 20 -16.04 -3.76 -16.42
N SER A 21 -15.52 -3.02 -15.44
CA SER A 21 -14.07 -2.85 -15.25
C SER A 21 -13.73 -2.43 -13.81
N MET A 22 -12.60 -1.73 -13.64
CA MET A 22 -12.12 -1.20 -12.36
C MET A 22 -11.44 0.15 -12.53
N ASN A 23 -11.54 1.01 -11.53
CA ASN A 23 -10.66 2.18 -11.40
C ASN A 23 -9.45 1.77 -10.56
N TYR A 24 -8.25 2.11 -11.03
CA TYR A 24 -7.00 1.70 -10.40
C TYR A 24 -5.85 2.61 -10.83
N ARG A 25 -4.77 2.53 -10.04
CA ARG A 25 -3.45 3.08 -10.35
C ARG A 25 -2.44 1.95 -10.26
N SER A 26 -1.62 1.76 -11.28
CA SER A 26 -0.60 0.72 -11.29
C SER A 26 0.70 1.25 -11.85
N VAL A 27 1.82 0.84 -11.28
CA VAL A 27 3.16 1.09 -11.78
C VAL A 27 3.92 -0.23 -11.89
N MET A 28 4.64 -0.40 -13.01
CA MET A 28 5.63 -1.45 -13.19
C MET A 28 7.00 -0.81 -13.23
N ILE A 29 7.91 -1.30 -12.41
CA ILE A 29 9.31 -0.86 -12.32
C ILE A 29 10.18 -2.01 -12.83
N LEU A 30 10.97 -1.75 -13.87
CA LEU A 30 11.90 -2.71 -14.44
C LEU A 30 13.32 -2.35 -14.01
N GLY A 31 14.08 -3.35 -13.60
CA GLY A 31 15.46 -3.10 -13.18
C GLY A 31 16.16 -4.33 -12.67
N LYS A 32 17.42 -4.14 -12.24
CA LYS A 32 18.18 -5.16 -11.51
C LYS A 32 18.16 -4.78 -10.02
N GLY A 33 17.83 -5.75 -9.18
CA GLY A 33 17.96 -5.59 -7.73
C GLY A 33 19.44 -5.56 -7.33
N HIS A 34 19.80 -4.62 -6.48
CA HIS A 34 21.13 -4.50 -5.89
C HIS A 34 21.02 -4.76 -4.40
N GLU A 35 21.82 -5.69 -3.90
CA GLU A 35 21.92 -5.95 -2.46
C GLU A 35 22.61 -4.78 -1.77
N LEU A 36 22.00 -4.29 -0.69
CA LEU A 36 22.59 -3.27 0.18
C LEU A 36 23.52 -3.92 1.21
N ALA A 37 24.56 -3.19 1.60
CA ALA A 37 25.55 -3.66 2.56
C ALA A 37 26.02 -2.54 3.51
N GLY A 38 26.59 -2.90 4.65
CA GLY A 38 27.19 -1.95 5.58
C GLY A 38 26.17 -0.97 6.18
N GLU A 39 26.51 0.32 6.18
CA GLU A 39 25.67 1.37 6.78
C GLU A 39 24.34 1.58 6.05
N ASP A 40 24.28 1.28 4.75
CA ASP A 40 23.06 1.43 3.94
C ASP A 40 21.92 0.51 4.42
N VAL A 41 22.26 -0.65 5.01
CA VAL A 41 21.27 -1.60 5.54
C VAL A 41 20.53 -1.01 6.74
N ALA A 42 21.23 -0.30 7.62
CA ALA A 42 20.62 0.34 8.78
C ALA A 42 19.61 1.41 8.35
N HIS A 43 20.00 2.25 7.39
CA HIS A 43 19.10 3.26 6.83
C HIS A 43 17.90 2.64 6.10
N ALA A 44 18.12 1.56 5.34
CA ALA A 44 17.06 0.88 4.61
C ALA A 44 16.00 0.28 5.53
N ILE A 45 16.39 -0.25 6.70
CA ILE A 45 15.44 -0.74 7.70
C ILE A 45 14.53 0.38 8.19
N ASP A 46 15.13 1.51 8.59
CA ASP A 46 14.36 2.65 9.08
C ASP A 46 13.42 3.18 8.00
N ALA A 47 13.89 3.26 6.74
CA ALA A 47 13.06 3.67 5.61
C ALA A 47 11.89 2.71 5.34
N VAL A 48 12.10 1.39 5.46
CA VAL A 48 11.03 0.39 5.31
C VAL A 48 10.02 0.49 6.45
N ILE A 49 10.50 0.62 7.70
CA ILE A 49 9.65 0.77 8.88
C ILE A 49 8.80 2.04 8.75
N ASP A 50 9.42 3.17 8.44
CA ASP A 50 8.73 4.47 8.34
C ASP A 50 7.84 4.58 7.10
N GLY A 51 8.14 3.82 6.04
CA GLY A 51 7.27 3.68 4.87
C GLY A 51 5.95 2.96 5.19
N LEU A 52 5.94 2.06 6.19
CA LEU A 52 4.74 1.37 6.66
C LEU A 52 4.03 2.13 7.79
N ILE A 53 4.81 2.60 8.77
CA ILE A 53 4.32 3.28 9.96
C ILE A 53 5.17 4.55 10.14
N PRO A 54 4.69 5.72 9.69
CA PRO A 54 5.48 6.95 9.75
C PRO A 54 6.04 7.21 11.14
N THR A 55 7.33 7.57 11.21
CA THR A 55 8.10 7.89 12.44
C THR A 55 8.33 6.75 13.42
N ARG A 56 7.98 5.52 13.06
CA ARG A 56 8.08 4.35 13.94
C ARG A 56 9.52 3.98 14.27
N SER A 57 10.46 4.24 13.37
CA SER A 57 11.89 4.01 13.59
C SER A 57 12.41 4.68 14.88
N HIS A 58 11.86 5.84 15.24
CA HIS A 58 12.23 6.58 16.45
C HIS A 58 11.62 6.04 17.76
N GLU A 59 10.62 5.16 17.66
CA GLU A 59 9.90 4.60 18.83
C GLU A 59 10.33 3.18 19.18
N VAL A 60 11.14 2.54 18.32
CA VAL A 60 11.64 1.18 18.52
C VAL A 60 13.13 1.23 18.84
N ARG A 61 13.63 0.17 19.51
CA ARG A 61 15.07 0.06 19.71
C ARG A 61 15.78 -0.09 18.36
N PRO A 62 17.02 0.39 18.22
CA PRO A 62 17.84 0.09 17.05
C PRO A 62 17.98 -1.41 16.81
N SER A 63 18.10 -1.79 15.54
CA SER A 63 18.42 -3.16 15.14
C SER A 63 19.81 -3.55 15.63
N THR A 64 19.92 -4.78 16.12
CA THR A 64 21.20 -5.38 16.54
C THR A 64 22.00 -5.84 15.31
N ALA A 65 23.32 -5.93 15.43
CA ALA A 65 24.17 -6.46 14.35
C ALA A 65 23.75 -7.85 13.87
N LYS A 66 23.21 -8.69 14.77
CA LYS A 66 22.68 -10.01 14.43
C LYS A 66 21.42 -9.92 13.56
N GLU A 67 20.52 -8.98 13.84
CA GLU A 67 19.31 -8.75 13.04
C GLU A 67 19.64 -8.19 11.66
N LEU A 68 20.60 -7.25 11.60
CA LEU A 68 21.10 -6.69 10.34
C LEU A 68 21.72 -7.80 9.46
N ALA A 69 22.57 -8.65 10.03
CA ALA A 69 23.21 -9.73 9.29
C ALA A 69 22.25 -10.86 8.86
N ALA A 70 21.08 -10.95 9.48
CA ALA A 70 20.08 -11.99 9.18
C ALA A 70 19.10 -11.59 8.07
N THR A 71 19.13 -10.32 7.62
CA THR A 71 18.14 -9.79 6.68
C THR A 71 18.84 -9.18 5.47
N MET A 72 18.49 -9.66 4.27
CA MET A 72 18.98 -9.11 3.01
C MET A 72 18.08 -7.96 2.55
N PHE A 73 18.67 -6.80 2.26
CA PHE A 73 17.98 -5.64 1.71
C PHE A 73 18.34 -5.45 0.25
N ILE A 74 17.34 -5.19 -0.58
CA ILE A 74 17.50 -5.02 -2.02
C ILE A 74 16.91 -3.67 -2.42
N GLU A 75 17.70 -2.86 -3.11
CA GLU A 75 17.22 -1.67 -3.79
C GLU A 75 16.97 -1.94 -5.28
N ILE A 76 16.00 -1.24 -5.86
CA ILE A 76 15.75 -1.22 -7.31
C ILE A 76 15.64 0.24 -7.71
N ARG A 77 16.47 0.65 -8.68
CA ARG A 77 16.43 2.00 -9.24
C ARG A 77 15.14 2.21 -10.04
N LEU A 78 14.55 3.40 -9.91
CA LEU A 78 13.32 3.79 -10.62
C LEU A 78 13.60 4.38 -12.01
N ASP A 79 14.71 3.98 -12.65
CA ASP A 79 15.13 4.55 -13.95
C ASP A 79 14.19 4.12 -15.09
N GLU A 80 13.65 2.89 -15.03
CA GLU A 80 12.73 2.34 -16.03
C GLU A 80 11.40 1.95 -15.37
N MET A 81 10.34 2.70 -15.68
CA MET A 81 9.00 2.43 -15.16
C MET A 81 7.90 2.85 -16.14
N SER A 82 6.75 2.18 -16.02
CA SER A 82 5.52 2.53 -16.73
C SER A 82 4.36 2.59 -15.76
N MET A 83 3.49 3.59 -15.89
CA MET A 83 2.33 3.79 -15.03
C MET A 83 1.03 3.79 -15.86
N LYS A 84 -0.02 3.20 -15.30
CA LYS A 84 -1.37 3.21 -15.87
C LYS A 84 -2.37 3.63 -14.80
N VAL A 85 -3.28 4.52 -15.19
CA VAL A 85 -4.38 4.98 -14.35
C VAL A 85 -5.68 4.82 -15.12
N ARG A 86 -6.71 4.27 -14.47
CA ARG A 86 -8.09 4.29 -14.94
C ARG A 86 -8.97 4.90 -13.87
N THR A 87 -9.76 5.89 -14.25
CA THR A 87 -10.77 6.56 -13.41
C THR A 87 -12.03 6.80 -14.24
N GLY A 88 -13.17 6.96 -13.58
CA GLY A 88 -14.42 7.36 -14.22
C GLY A 88 -15.48 6.25 -14.27
N PRO A 89 -16.62 6.55 -14.93
CA PRO A 89 -17.76 5.64 -15.06
C PRO A 89 -17.50 4.48 -16.04
N PRO A 90 -18.48 3.57 -16.23
CA PRO A 90 -18.56 2.73 -17.42
C PRO A 90 -18.49 3.56 -18.71
N ASP A 91 -17.89 3.00 -19.75
CA ASP A 91 -17.91 3.55 -21.11
C ASP A 91 -18.83 2.61 -21.92
N GLU A 92 -20.03 3.09 -22.24
CA GLU A 92 -21.11 2.24 -22.77
C GLU A 92 -21.70 2.86 -24.03
N PRO A 93 -22.19 2.05 -24.98
CA PRO A 93 -22.93 2.56 -26.13
C PRO A 93 -24.26 3.19 -25.68
N ASP A 94 -24.72 4.22 -26.39
CA ASP A 94 -25.95 4.96 -26.05
C ASP A 94 -27.19 4.05 -25.90
N GLU A 95 -27.27 2.95 -26.65
CA GLU A 95 -28.39 1.99 -26.58
C GLU A 95 -28.51 1.29 -25.22
N ASP A 96 -27.39 1.08 -24.52
CA ASP A 96 -27.40 0.46 -23.19
C ASP A 96 -28.01 1.39 -22.15
N HIS A 97 -27.97 2.71 -22.34
CA HIS A 97 -28.56 3.68 -21.42
C HIS A 97 -30.10 3.62 -21.37
N GLU A 98 -30.74 3.03 -22.38
CA GLU A 98 -32.19 2.79 -22.42
C GLU A 98 -32.60 1.52 -21.65
N LEU A 99 -31.64 0.66 -21.29
CA LEU A 99 -31.91 -0.54 -20.50
C LEU A 99 -32.26 -0.16 -19.05
N PRO A 100 -33.25 -0.83 -18.42
CA PRO A 100 -33.62 -0.59 -17.03
C PRO A 100 -32.63 -1.27 -16.06
N ILE A 101 -31.32 -1.11 -16.29
CA ILE A 101 -30.21 -1.69 -15.51
C ILE A 101 -29.40 -0.54 -14.91
N TRP A 102 -29.03 -0.67 -13.64
CA TRP A 102 -28.16 0.30 -12.98
C TRP A 102 -26.72 0.17 -13.47
N GLY A 103 -26.08 1.30 -13.76
CA GLY A 103 -24.66 1.40 -14.07
C GLY A 103 -24.00 2.48 -13.21
N GLY A 104 -22.74 2.26 -12.82
CA GLY A 104 -22.03 3.19 -11.95
C GLY A 104 -20.67 2.70 -11.49
N VAL A 105 -20.18 3.30 -10.41
CA VAL A 105 -18.88 3.01 -9.81
C VAL A 105 -19.09 2.68 -8.35
N LEU A 106 -18.51 1.57 -7.89
CA LEU A 106 -18.46 1.16 -6.49
C LEU A 106 -17.05 1.43 -5.94
N PRO A 107 -16.83 2.52 -5.19
CA PRO A 107 -15.53 2.85 -4.62
C PRO A 107 -15.00 1.74 -3.69
N VAL A 108 -13.69 1.54 -3.72
CA VAL A 108 -12.96 0.62 -2.84
C VAL A 108 -11.98 1.43 -2.01
N HIS A 109 -12.01 1.24 -0.70
CA HIS A 109 -11.14 1.94 0.24
C HIS A 109 -10.38 0.94 1.11
N LEU A 110 -9.08 1.20 1.31
CA LEU A 110 -8.27 0.53 2.32
C LEU A 110 -8.21 1.45 3.55
N SER A 111 -8.57 0.93 4.71
CA SER A 111 -8.51 1.65 5.98
C SER A 111 -7.84 0.82 7.07
N PHE A 112 -7.24 1.49 8.04
CA PHE A 112 -6.73 0.84 9.25
C PHE A 112 -7.88 0.56 10.21
N GLY A 113 -7.88 -0.63 10.82
CA GLY A 113 -8.81 -0.99 11.89
C GLY A 113 -8.35 -0.49 13.26
N GLU A 114 -9.13 -0.82 14.29
CA GLU A 114 -8.76 -0.56 15.69
C GLU A 114 -7.53 -1.38 16.10
N PRO A 115 -6.52 -0.78 16.76
CA PRO A 115 -5.36 -1.51 17.26
C PRO A 115 -5.74 -2.57 18.28
N ILE A 116 -5.16 -3.77 18.15
CA ILE A 116 -5.34 -4.88 19.09
C ILE A 116 -4.02 -5.08 19.84
N ALA A 117 -4.01 -4.80 21.14
CA ALA A 117 -2.84 -4.98 21.98
C ALA A 117 -2.61 -6.46 22.35
N ASP A 118 -1.35 -6.85 22.49
CA ASP A 118 -0.99 -8.17 23.03
C ASP A 118 -1.30 -8.28 24.54
N GLU A 119 -1.22 -9.49 25.08
CA GLU A 119 -1.53 -9.75 26.50
C GLU A 119 -0.63 -8.95 27.45
N TRP A 120 0.65 -8.82 27.13
CA TRP A 120 1.61 -8.15 27.99
C TRP A 120 1.33 -6.64 28.06
N ALA A 121 1.10 -6.01 26.91
CA ALA A 121 0.74 -4.61 26.79
C ALA A 121 -0.58 -4.32 27.52
N ASN A 122 -1.58 -5.21 27.41
CA ASN A 122 -2.83 -5.09 28.16
C ASN A 122 -2.62 -5.18 29.68
N GLN A 123 -1.91 -6.22 30.14
CA GLN A 123 -1.63 -6.42 31.58
C GLN A 123 -0.85 -5.25 32.18
N LYS A 124 0.02 -4.62 31.40
CA LYS A 124 0.83 -3.47 31.82
C LYS A 124 0.17 -2.12 31.52
N SER A 125 -1.00 -2.11 30.88
CA SER A 125 -1.67 -0.89 30.44
C SER A 125 -0.73 0.02 29.64
N MET A 126 0.02 -0.56 28.71
CA MET A 126 0.94 0.18 27.85
C MET A 126 0.15 1.12 26.93
N PRO A 127 0.55 2.39 26.80
CA PRO A 127 -0.11 3.31 25.88
C PRO A 127 0.16 2.91 24.43
N LEU A 128 -0.73 3.32 23.54
CA LEU A 128 -0.46 3.26 22.10
C LEU A 128 0.68 4.23 21.77
N PRO A 129 1.63 3.82 20.91
CA PRO A 129 2.63 4.73 20.38
C PRO A 129 2.01 5.82 19.50
N ALA A 130 2.60 7.02 19.49
CA ALA A 130 2.10 8.15 18.72
C ALA A 130 2.03 7.84 17.22
N SER A 131 2.98 7.06 16.69
CA SER A 131 2.96 6.60 15.30
C SER A 131 1.70 5.79 14.94
N ILE A 132 1.19 4.97 15.87
CA ILE A 132 -0.02 4.16 15.68
C ILE A 132 -1.28 5.01 15.85
N GLU A 133 -1.30 5.90 16.83
CA GLU A 133 -2.41 6.85 16.99
C GLU A 133 -2.59 7.72 15.74
N HIS A 134 -1.47 8.17 15.15
CA HIS A 134 -1.50 8.95 13.91
C HIS A 134 -2.05 8.17 12.72
N LEU A 135 -1.66 6.89 12.55
CA LEU A 135 -2.18 6.04 11.48
C LEU A 135 -3.68 5.78 11.61
N LYS A 136 -4.16 5.52 12.83
CA LYS A 136 -5.59 5.36 13.10
C LYS A 136 -6.40 6.57 12.64
N ASN A 137 -5.89 7.77 12.91
CA ASN A 137 -6.57 9.03 12.59
C ASN A 137 -6.51 9.42 11.10
N LYS A 138 -5.69 8.74 10.28
CA LYS A 138 -5.63 8.98 8.82
C LYS A 138 -6.72 8.26 8.02
N GLY A 139 -7.43 7.31 8.62
CA GLY A 139 -8.51 6.54 7.99
C GLY A 139 -9.93 6.98 8.37
N ALA A 140 -10.07 8.09 9.12
CA ALA A 140 -11.34 8.65 9.59
C ALA A 140 -11.74 9.92 8.82
#